data_AF-E3H628-F1
#
_entry.id   AF-E3H628-F1
#
_cell.length_a   1.000
_cell.length_b   1.000
_cell.length_c   1.000
_cell.angle_alpha   90.00
_cell.angle_beta   90.00
_cell.angle_gamma   90.00
#
_symmetry.space_group_name_H-M   'P 1'
#
loop_
_entity.id
_entity.type
_entity.pdbx_description
1 polymer ?
#
loop_
_entity_poly.entity_id
_entity_poly.type
_entity_poly.pdbx_seq_one_letter_code
_entity_poly.pdbx_strand_id
1 'polypeptide(L)'
;MKKGFTILELIIVLGALALFFVMAVPRLSDVRDSTKAARVQKDLVGMRVALESYYTATGEYPDLISEGMKDNLKLIKAESIEGKKVNFAQFLERDSIPKTPKSGLIEESNLVIDWENSEQIGIGGWKYNYSGKTGEIHANLPENMYNQLIEWSEE
;
A
#
# COMPACT_ATOMS: atom_id res chain seq x y z
N MET A 1 -12.13 -57.43 -27.46
CA MET A 1 -10.82 -56.98 -27.95
C MET A 1 -10.59 -55.57 -27.41
N LYS A 2 -9.59 -55.36 -26.55
CA LYS A 2 -9.29 -54.03 -26.00
C LYS A 2 -8.48 -53.27 -27.05
N LYS A 3 -9.01 -52.16 -27.57
CA LYS A 3 -8.25 -51.28 -28.47
C LYS A 3 -7.13 -50.63 -27.65
N GLY A 4 -5.88 -50.92 -28.01
CA GLY A 4 -4.71 -50.27 -27.43
C GLY A 4 -4.55 -48.87 -28.00
N PHE A 5 -4.10 -47.94 -27.15
CA PHE A 5 -3.79 -46.57 -27.56
C PHE A 5 -2.63 -46.58 -28.56
N THR A 6 -2.72 -45.82 -29.64
CA THR A 6 -1.62 -45.69 -30.60
C THR A 6 -0.58 -44.70 -30.10
N ILE A 7 0.68 -44.93 -30.44
CA ILE A 7 1.77 -43.98 -30.13
C ILE A 7 1.51 -42.62 -30.78
N LEU A 8 0.90 -42.63 -31.96
CA LEU A 8 0.53 -41.41 -32.69
C LEU A 8 -0.48 -40.55 -31.92
N GLU A 9 -1.51 -41.15 -31.33
CA GLU A 9 -2.49 -40.42 -30.51
C GLU A 9 -1.81 -39.77 -29.29
N LEU A 10 -0.88 -40.46 -28.64
CA LEU A 10 -0.15 -39.89 -27.50
C LEU A 10 0.70 -38.67 -27.92
N ILE A 11 1.37 -38.74 -29.08
CA ILE A 11 2.19 -37.63 -29.58
C ILE A 11 1.32 -36.40 -29.92
N ILE A 12 0.17 -36.60 -30.56
CA ILE A 12 -0.74 -35.49 -30.90
C ILE A 12 -1.31 -34.84 -29.63
N VAL A 13 -1.71 -35.64 -28.64
CA VAL A 13 -2.24 -35.13 -27.36
C VAL A 13 -1.17 -34.33 -26.61
N LEU A 14 0.06 -34.84 -26.53
CA LEU A 14 1.17 -34.11 -25.90
C LEU A 14 1.53 -32.82 -26.65
N GLY A 15 1.49 -32.85 -27.99
CA GLY A 15 1.70 -31.67 -28.83
C GLY A 15 0.63 -30.59 -28.60
N ALA A 16 -0.64 -30.97 -28.53
CA ALA A 16 -1.73 -30.05 -28.23
C ALA A 16 -1.63 -29.50 -26.80
N LEU A 17 -1.32 -30.35 -25.81
CA LEU A 17 -1.13 -29.92 -24.41
C LEU A 17 0.01 -28.89 -24.28
N ALA A 18 1.12 -29.10 -24.98
CA ALA A 18 2.23 -28.14 -24.98
C ALA A 18 1.81 -26.76 -25.51
N LEU A 19 0.99 -26.72 -26.57
CA LEU A 19 0.45 -25.46 -27.09
C LEU A 19 -0.51 -24.78 -26.11
N PHE A 20 -1.37 -25.55 -25.43
CA PHE A 20 -2.26 -25.01 -24.40
C PHE A 20 -1.49 -24.38 -23.24
N PHE A 21 -0.37 -24.98 -22.80
CA PHE A 21 0.44 -24.40 -21.72
C PHE A 21 0.99 -23.01 -22.05
N VAL A 22 1.28 -22.71 -23.32
CA VAL A 22 1.78 -21.38 -23.74
C VAL A 22 0.71 -20.30 -23.57
N MET A 23 -0.56 -20.60 -23.86
CA MET A 23 -1.66 -19.64 -23.77
C MET A 23 -2.31 -19.60 -22.38
N ALA A 24 -2.20 -20.69 -21.61
CA ALA A 24 -2.89 -20.84 -20.34
C ALA A 24 -2.22 -20.13 -19.16
N VAL A 25 -1.08 -19.43 -19.33
CA VAL A 25 -0.43 -18.72 -18.21
C VAL A 25 -1.20 -17.42 -17.93
N PRO A 26 -1.98 -17.32 -16.84
CA PRO A 26 -2.59 -16.06 -16.46
C PRO A 26 -1.50 -15.08 -16.03
N ARG A 27 -1.65 -13.80 -16.37
CA ARG A 27 -0.76 -12.72 -15.91
C ARG A 27 -0.97 -12.44 -14.42
N LEU A 28 -0.38 -13.26 -13.56
CA LEU A 28 -0.49 -13.15 -12.10
C LEU A 28 0.15 -11.87 -11.53
N SER A 29 1.03 -11.21 -12.28
CA SER A 29 1.63 -9.92 -11.90
C SER A 29 0.58 -8.84 -11.68
N ASP A 30 -0.42 -8.77 -12.56
CA ASP A 30 -1.32 -7.62 -12.66
C ASP A 30 -2.36 -7.63 -11.52
N VAL A 31 -2.82 -8.84 -11.15
CA VAL A 31 -3.69 -9.06 -9.98
C VAL A 31 -2.97 -8.72 -8.67
N ARG A 32 -1.65 -8.92 -8.61
CA ARG A 32 -0.85 -8.55 -7.43
C ARG A 32 -0.73 -7.04 -7.30
N ASP A 33 -0.54 -6.32 -8.39
CA ASP A 33 -0.36 -4.86 -8.34
C ASP A 33 -1.68 -4.13 -8.05
N SER A 34 -2.80 -4.58 -8.60
CA SER A 34 -4.14 -4.06 -8.22
C SER A 34 -4.45 -4.29 -6.73
N THR A 35 -4.08 -5.46 -6.18
CA THR A 35 -4.22 -5.74 -4.74
C THR A 35 -3.36 -4.80 -3.89
N LYS A 36 -2.13 -4.50 -4.33
CA LYS A 36 -1.25 -3.53 -3.67
C LYS A 36 -1.84 -2.13 -3.69
N ALA A 37 -2.36 -1.68 -4.84
CA ALA A 37 -3.02 -0.37 -4.96
C ALA A 37 -4.21 -0.25 -4.00
N ALA A 38 -5.10 -1.25 -4.00
CA ALA A 38 -6.25 -1.29 -3.10
C ALA A 38 -5.84 -1.25 -1.62
N ARG A 39 -4.74 -1.93 -1.26
CA ARG A 39 -4.19 -1.88 0.09
C ARG A 39 -3.70 -0.48 0.46
N VAL A 40 -2.91 0.16 -0.40
CA VAL A 40 -2.41 1.53 -0.16
C VAL A 40 -3.57 2.51 -0.02
N GLN A 41 -4.58 2.42 -0.89
CA GLN A 41 -5.77 3.25 -0.81
C GLN A 41 -6.54 3.05 0.50
N LYS A 42 -6.73 1.79 0.93
CA LYS A 42 -7.39 1.49 2.21
C LYS A 42 -6.60 2.06 3.39
N ASP A 43 -5.28 1.87 3.39
CA ASP A 43 -4.40 2.36 4.44
C ASP A 43 -4.39 3.90 4.49
N LEU A 44 -4.41 4.57 3.34
CA LEU A 44 -4.51 6.03 3.23
C LEU A 44 -5.82 6.56 3.84
N VAL A 45 -6.95 5.93 3.50
CA VAL A 45 -8.26 6.32 4.06
C VAL A 45 -8.27 6.12 5.59
N GLY A 46 -7.78 4.98 6.07
CA GLY A 46 -7.70 4.70 7.51
C GLY A 46 -6.83 5.70 8.26
N MET A 47 -5.66 6.04 7.71
CA MET A 47 -4.79 7.06 8.30
C MET A 47 -5.44 8.44 8.30
N ARG A 48 -6.08 8.86 7.21
CA ARG A 48 -6.75 10.17 7.19
C ARG A 48 -7.84 10.26 8.25
N VAL A 49 -8.67 9.23 8.40
CA VAL A 49 -9.69 9.18 9.45
C VAL A 49 -9.06 9.24 10.85
N ALA A 50 -7.97 8.51 11.08
CA ALA A 50 -7.28 8.51 12.36
C ALA A 50 -6.63 9.87 12.68
N LEU A 51 -6.03 10.54 11.69
CA LEU A 51 -5.43 11.87 11.82
C LEU A 51 -6.47 12.92 12.22
N GLU A 52 -7.60 12.96 11.51
CA GLU A 52 -8.71 13.88 11.79
C GLU A 52 -9.35 13.61 13.16
N SER A 53 -9.52 12.34 13.51
CA SER A 53 -10.07 11.95 14.80
C SER A 53 -9.14 12.32 15.96
N TYR A 54 -7.83 12.15 15.77
CA TYR A 54 -6.83 12.57 16.74
C TYR A 54 -6.85 14.09 16.89
N TYR A 55 -6.81 14.85 15.79
CA TYR A 55 -6.88 16.31 15.81
C TYR A 55 -8.15 16.82 16.50
N THR A 56 -9.30 16.21 16.22
CA THR A 56 -10.56 16.56 16.89
C THR A 56 -10.51 16.32 18.40
N ALA A 57 -9.79 15.29 18.84
CA ALA A 57 -9.69 14.94 20.24
C ALA A 57 -8.65 15.77 21.02
N THR A 58 -7.55 16.20 20.38
CA THR A 58 -6.37 16.78 21.03
C THR A 58 -6.10 18.23 20.64
N GLY A 59 -6.66 18.69 19.51
CA GLY A 59 -6.41 20.01 18.92
C GLY A 59 -5.13 20.10 18.08
N GLU A 60 -4.35 19.02 17.99
CA GLU A 60 -3.07 19.00 17.26
C GLU A 60 -2.90 17.69 16.49
N TYR A 61 -2.24 17.77 15.34
CA TYR A 61 -1.92 16.61 14.53
C TYR A 61 -0.75 15.81 15.14
N PRO A 62 -0.73 14.47 15.03
CA PRO A 62 0.31 13.65 15.63
C PRO A 62 1.65 13.85 14.93
N ASP A 63 2.74 13.86 15.70
CA ASP A 63 4.09 13.83 15.16
C ASP A 63 4.46 12.41 14.68
N LEU A 64 4.39 12.21 13.37
CA LEU A 64 4.75 10.95 12.71
C LEU A 64 6.17 10.93 12.16
N ILE A 65 6.88 12.07 12.20
CA ILE A 65 8.14 12.30 11.49
C ILE A 65 9.32 12.11 12.43
N SER A 66 9.13 12.41 13.72
CA SER A 66 10.14 12.14 14.75
C SER A 66 10.60 10.69 14.78
N GLU A 67 11.86 10.49 15.12
CA GLU A 67 12.51 9.19 15.11
C GLU A 67 11.76 8.17 16.00
N GLY A 68 11.52 6.98 15.44
CA GLY A 68 10.80 5.89 16.12
C GLY A 68 9.29 6.04 16.21
N MET A 69 8.69 7.21 15.93
CA MET A 69 7.24 7.42 16.07
C MET A 69 6.44 6.57 15.08
N LYS A 70 6.87 6.52 13.81
CA LYS A 70 6.27 5.67 12.76
C LYS A 70 6.25 4.18 13.10
N ASP A 71 7.16 3.73 13.98
CA ASP A 71 7.32 2.33 14.36
C ASP A 71 6.59 2.00 15.66
N ASN A 72 6.31 3.01 16.50
CA ASN A 72 5.60 2.85 17.76
C ASN A 72 4.68 4.05 18.05
N LEU A 73 3.46 3.97 17.54
CA LEU A 73 2.44 5.02 17.65
C LEU A 73 1.91 5.22 19.08
N LYS A 74 2.24 4.33 20.02
CA LYS A 74 1.93 4.50 21.45
C LYS A 74 2.80 5.58 22.10
N LEU A 75 3.92 5.94 21.47
CA LEU A 75 4.79 7.03 21.93
C LEU A 75 4.18 8.41 21.67
N ILE A 76 3.31 8.51 20.67
CA ILE A 76 2.60 9.74 20.32
C ILE A 76 1.41 9.90 21.28
N LYS A 77 1.67 10.59 22.40
CA LYS A 77 0.70 10.82 23.47
C LYS A 77 0.29 12.28 23.49
N ALA A 78 -0.99 12.51 23.74
CA ALA A 78 -1.53 13.83 24.02
C ALA A 78 -2.59 13.74 25.10
N GLU A 79 -2.92 14.90 25.66
CA GLU A 79 -4.10 15.06 26.49
C GLU A 79 -5.24 15.48 25.56
N SER A 80 -6.36 14.76 25.64
CA SER A 80 -7.57 15.17 24.94
C SER A 80 -8.13 16.45 25.55
N ILE A 81 -8.94 17.18 24.80
CA ILE A 81 -9.72 18.33 25.27
C ILE A 81 -10.55 17.99 26.53
N GLU A 82 -10.92 16.71 26.71
CA GLU A 82 -11.61 16.20 27.90
C GLU A 82 -10.70 15.90 29.11
N GLY A 83 -9.39 16.16 29.02
CA GLY A 83 -8.40 15.85 30.07
C GLY A 83 -7.98 14.38 30.12
N LYS A 84 -8.37 13.57 29.14
CA LYS A 84 -8.01 12.15 29.06
C LYS A 84 -6.69 11.96 28.31
N LYS A 85 -5.77 11.17 28.86
CA LYS A 85 -4.56 10.75 28.13
C LYS A 85 -4.92 9.78 27.01
N VAL A 86 -4.59 10.18 25.79
CA VAL A 86 -4.80 9.39 24.57
C VAL A 86 -3.48 9.18 23.83
N ASN A 87 -3.41 8.16 22.99
CA ASN A 87 -2.27 7.96 22.09
C ASN A 87 -2.75 7.65 20.67
N PHE A 88 -1.92 7.96 19.67
CA PHE A 88 -2.31 7.86 18.27
C PHE A 88 -2.63 6.42 17.83
N ALA A 89 -1.96 5.41 18.43
CA ALA A 89 -2.24 4.00 18.13
C ALA A 89 -3.71 3.60 18.37
N GLN A 90 -4.39 4.26 19.32
CA GLN A 90 -5.81 4.03 19.60
C GLN A 90 -6.73 4.50 18.46
N PHE A 91 -6.34 5.54 17.73
CA PHE A 91 -7.14 6.10 16.64
C PHE A 91 -6.90 5.37 15.33
N LEU A 92 -5.65 4.94 15.08
CA LEU A 92 -5.31 4.16 13.89
C LEU A 92 -5.62 2.66 14.03
N GLU A 93 -5.89 2.20 15.26
CA GLU A 93 -6.04 0.78 15.61
C GLU A 93 -4.81 -0.05 15.22
N ARG A 94 -3.63 0.56 15.27
CA ARG A 94 -2.35 -0.02 14.85
C ARG A 94 -1.22 0.50 15.73
N ASP A 95 -0.21 -0.33 15.92
CA ASP A 95 0.98 0.03 16.69
C ASP A 95 2.03 0.79 15.85
N SER A 96 1.96 0.71 14.52
CA SER A 96 2.88 1.36 13.59
C SER A 96 2.15 1.88 12.35
N ILE A 97 2.77 2.83 11.65
CA ILE A 97 2.28 3.32 10.36
C ILE A 97 2.29 2.16 9.35
N PRO A 98 1.20 1.95 8.58
CA PRO A 98 1.17 0.91 7.57
C PRO A 98 2.30 1.09 6.55
N LYS A 99 2.89 -0.01 6.10
CA LYS A 99 3.91 0.05 5.05
C LYS A 99 3.25 0.17 3.67
N THR A 100 3.80 1.02 2.80
CA THR A 100 3.55 0.86 1.37
C THR A 100 4.21 -0.44 0.88
N PRO A 101 3.56 -1.23 0.01
CA PRO A 101 4.10 -2.50 -0.45
C PRO A 101 5.25 -2.32 -1.44
N LYS A 102 6.16 -3.29 -1.46
CA LYS A 102 7.24 -3.40 -2.43
C LYS A 102 6.71 -3.44 -3.87
N SER A 103 7.32 -2.65 -4.75
CA SER A 103 7.05 -2.67 -6.19
C SER A 103 8.27 -2.19 -6.99
N GLY A 104 8.66 -2.95 -8.02
CA GLY A 104 9.85 -2.65 -8.80
C GLY A 104 11.10 -2.54 -7.94
N LEU A 105 11.73 -1.35 -7.97
CA LEU A 105 12.93 -1.02 -7.19
C LEU A 105 12.61 -0.43 -5.80
N ILE A 106 11.34 -0.20 -5.49
CA ILE A 106 10.92 0.41 -4.24
C ILE A 106 10.60 -0.68 -3.23
N GLU A 107 11.34 -0.69 -2.12
CA GLU A 107 11.12 -1.62 -1.02
C GLU A 107 9.88 -1.26 -0.20
N GLU A 108 9.41 -2.22 0.60
CA GLU A 108 8.36 -1.92 1.56
C GLU A 108 8.84 -0.90 2.60
N SER A 109 8.00 0.10 2.90
CA SER A 109 8.42 1.24 3.72
C SER A 109 7.25 1.83 4.49
N ASN A 110 7.45 2.08 5.78
CA ASN A 110 6.58 2.90 6.64
C ASN A 110 7.23 4.26 6.94
N LEU A 111 8.21 4.68 6.14
CA LEU A 111 8.82 6.00 6.30
C LEU A 111 7.72 7.06 6.20
N VAL A 112 7.83 8.07 7.06
CA VAL A 112 6.99 9.26 7.00
C VAL A 112 7.93 10.44 6.87
N ILE A 113 7.75 11.21 5.81
CA ILE A 113 8.56 12.40 5.52
C ILE A 113 7.68 13.64 5.50
N ASP A 114 8.22 14.77 5.94
CA ASP A 114 7.51 16.04 5.82
C ASP A 114 7.36 16.41 4.35
N TRP A 115 6.14 16.78 3.95
CA TRP A 115 5.86 17.24 2.59
C TRP A 115 6.75 18.44 2.20
N GLU A 116 6.91 19.41 3.10
CA GLU A 116 7.64 20.65 2.80
C GLU A 116 9.15 20.44 2.67
N ASN A 117 9.69 19.37 3.25
CA ASN A 117 11.14 19.08 3.27
C ASN A 117 11.52 17.88 2.37
N SER A 118 10.66 17.50 1.41
CA SER A 118 10.78 16.26 0.63
C SER A 118 11.67 16.41 -0.60
N GLU A 119 12.99 16.22 -0.46
CA GLU A 119 13.91 15.94 -1.60
C GLU A 119 13.82 14.46 -2.05
N GLN A 120 13.28 13.57 -1.21
CA GLN A 120 13.27 12.12 -1.42
C GLN A 120 11.93 11.64 -2.00
N ILE A 121 11.79 11.77 -3.31
CA ILE A 121 10.60 11.33 -4.06
C ILE A 121 10.70 9.84 -4.36
N GLY A 122 9.64 9.11 -4.05
CA GLY A 122 9.41 7.77 -4.57
C GLY A 122 10.17 6.65 -3.87
N ILE A 123 10.68 6.86 -2.65
CA ILE A 123 11.36 5.83 -1.84
C ILE A 123 10.39 4.90 -1.09
N GLY A 124 9.08 5.01 -1.32
CA GLY A 124 8.05 4.35 -0.54
C GLY A 124 7.75 5.07 0.77
N GLY A 125 6.73 4.60 1.48
CA GLY A 125 6.20 5.25 2.67
C GLY A 125 5.24 6.39 2.33
N TRP A 126 5.20 7.41 3.18
CA TRP A 126 4.17 8.44 3.19
C TRP A 126 4.78 9.82 3.28
N LYS A 127 4.19 10.76 2.56
CA LYS A 127 4.41 12.20 2.74
C LYS A 127 3.31 12.73 3.64
N TYR A 128 3.67 13.47 4.66
CA TYR A 128 2.76 13.97 5.67
C TYR A 128 3.06 15.43 5.94
N ASN A 129 2.04 16.29 5.86
CA ASN A 129 2.19 17.72 6.07
C ASN A 129 2.02 18.05 7.57
N TYR A 130 3.10 17.82 8.32
CA TYR A 130 3.16 18.16 9.74
C TYR A 130 3.50 19.63 9.96
N SER A 131 4.51 20.16 9.23
CA SER A 131 4.95 21.56 9.37
C SER A 131 3.85 22.57 9.05
N GLY A 132 3.06 22.32 8.00
CA GLY A 132 1.90 23.14 7.65
C GLY A 132 0.66 22.89 8.52
N LYS A 133 0.71 21.92 9.45
CA LYS A 133 -0.39 21.52 10.35
C LYS A 133 -1.71 21.22 9.63
N THR A 134 -1.65 20.74 8.39
CA THR A 134 -2.86 20.43 7.61
C THR A 134 -3.34 19.01 7.84
N GLY A 135 -2.46 18.10 8.28
CA GLY A 135 -2.79 16.68 8.41
C GLY A 135 -2.87 15.95 7.07
N GLU A 136 -2.55 16.63 5.95
CA GLU A 136 -2.55 16.02 4.63
C GLU A 136 -1.52 14.91 4.57
N ILE A 137 -1.94 13.76 4.04
CA ILE A 137 -1.10 12.58 3.89
C ILE A 137 -1.26 12.02 2.48
N HIS A 138 -0.14 11.75 1.81
CA HIS A 138 -0.07 11.13 0.48
C HIS A 138 0.89 9.96 0.49
N ALA A 139 0.69 8.97 -0.37
CA ALA A 139 1.69 7.91 -0.57
C ALA A 139 2.93 8.49 -1.27
N ASN A 140 4.14 8.18 -0.77
CA ASN A 140 5.40 8.58 -1.41
C ASN A 140 5.82 7.54 -2.46
N LEU A 141 4.97 7.37 -3.48
CA LEU A 141 5.16 6.39 -4.53
C LEU A 141 5.27 7.12 -5.87
N PRO A 142 6.15 6.66 -6.79
CA PRO A 142 6.15 7.16 -8.16
C PRO A 142 4.79 7.06 -8.84
N GLU A 143 4.58 7.85 -9.89
CA GLU A 143 3.39 7.71 -10.72
C GLU A 143 3.36 6.33 -11.39
N ASN A 144 2.16 5.81 -11.62
CA ASN A 144 1.93 4.51 -12.27
C ASN A 144 2.60 3.30 -11.58
N MET A 145 2.95 3.42 -10.29
CA MET A 145 3.61 2.34 -9.52
C MET A 145 2.83 1.04 -9.42
N TYR A 146 1.50 1.15 -9.47
CA TYR A 146 0.59 0.02 -9.50
C TYR A 146 -0.27 0.17 -10.75
N ASN A 147 0.32 -0.14 -11.91
CA ASN A 147 -0.39 -0.08 -13.18
C ASN A 147 -1.61 -1.00 -13.14
N GLN A 148 -2.81 -0.44 -13.29
CA GLN A 148 -4.06 -1.19 -13.30
C GLN A 148 -4.42 -1.69 -14.70
N LEU A 149 -3.59 -1.41 -15.72
CA LEU A 149 -3.83 -1.71 -17.14
C LEU A 149 -5.20 -1.24 -17.65
N ILE A 150 -5.81 -0.26 -16.98
CA ILE A 150 -6.93 0.47 -17.53
C ILE A 150 -6.31 1.39 -18.58
N GLU A 151 -6.36 0.96 -19.84
CA GLU A 151 -6.23 1.88 -20.96
C GLU A 151 -7.40 2.86 -20.86
N TRP A 152 -7.14 4.03 -20.30
CA TRP A 152 -8.01 5.17 -20.50
C TRP A 152 -7.82 5.60 -21.95
N SER A 153 -8.53 4.95 -22.89
CA SER A 153 -8.68 5.56 -24.21
C SER A 153 -9.53 6.80 -23.98
N GLU A 154 -8.94 7.98 -24.19
CA GLU A 154 -9.74 9.16 -24.49
C GLU A 154 -10.54 8.83 -25.77
N GLU A 155 -11.86 8.72 -25.64
CA GLU A 155 -12.79 8.71 -26.78
C GLU A 155 -12.78 10.06 -27.50
#